data_AF-A0A3A8SKU7-F1
#
_entry.id   AF-A0A3A8SKU7-F1
#
_cell.length_a   1.000
_cell.length_b   1.000
_cell.length_c   1.000
_cell.angle_alpha   90.00
_cell.angle_beta   90.00
_cell.angle_gamma   90.00
#
_symmetry.space_group_name_H-M   'P 1'
#
loop_
_entity.id
_entity.type
_entity.pdbx_description
1 polymer ?
#
loop_
_entity_poly.entity_id
_entity_poly.type
_entity_poly.pdbx_seq_one_letter_code
_entity_poly.pdbx_strand_id
1 'polypeptide(L)'
;MVWSTMKSYLNEAVSSARTRLNEHVPQFGALEQKYRQLWFSRIYQHNFWLDSESCSGPGSTLKATEAIRRELPEVLRKAQARTMLDVPCGDFNWMQHVELDLEQYI
;
A
#
# COMPACT_ATOMS: atom_id res chain seq x y z
N MET A 1 -9.55 -9.32 24.65
CA MET A 1 -8.62 -9.14 25.79
C MET A 1 -7.28 -9.86 25.56
N VAL A 2 -7.27 -11.17 25.23
CA VAL A 2 -6.00 -11.91 25.01
C VAL A 2 -5.26 -11.48 23.73
N TRP A 3 -5.98 -11.28 22.61
CA TRP A 3 -5.39 -10.86 21.33
C TRP A 3 -4.73 -9.48 21.38
N SER A 4 -5.37 -8.51 22.05
CA SER A 4 -4.83 -7.16 22.20
C SER A 4 -3.51 -7.17 22.98
N THR A 5 -3.46 -7.96 24.06
CA THR A 5 -2.26 -8.12 24.89
C THR A 5 -1.14 -8.82 24.11
N MET A 6 -1.45 -9.90 23.39
CA MET A 6 -0.47 -10.61 22.57
C MET A 6 0.09 -9.74 21.43
N LYS A 7 -0.76 -8.94 20.79
CA LYS A 7 -0.34 -7.96 19.77
C LYS A 7 0.58 -6.88 20.36
N SER A 8 0.30 -6.42 21.58
CA SER A 8 1.18 -5.47 22.29
C SER A 8 2.57 -6.07 22.53
N TYR A 9 2.64 -7.28 23.08
CA TYR A 9 3.89 -7.97 23.32
C TYR A 9 4.70 -8.19 22.04
N LEU A 10 4.05 -8.60 20.95
CA LEU A 10 4.71 -8.76 19.66
C LEU A 10 5.25 -7.43 19.14
N ASN A 11 4.47 -6.35 19.22
CA ASN A 11 4.90 -5.02 18.79
C ASN A 11 6.10 -4.52 19.60
N GLU A 12 6.10 -4.72 20.92
CA GLU A 12 7.21 -4.36 21.80
C GLU A 12 8.47 -5.16 21.48
N ALA A 13 8.34 -6.48 21.29
CA ALA A 13 9.45 -7.34 20.92
C ALA A 13 10.07 -6.94 19.57
N VAL A 14 9.22 -6.66 18.56
CA VAL A 14 9.66 -6.20 17.24
C VAL A 14 10.33 -4.83 17.32
N SER A 15 9.77 -3.91 18.12
CA SER A 15 10.35 -2.58 18.35
C SER A 15 11.73 -2.69 18.98
N SER A 16 11.87 -3.49 20.04
CA SER A 16 13.15 -3.73 20.71
C SER A 16 14.19 -4.34 19.77
N ALA A 17 13.80 -5.33 18.96
CA ALA A 17 14.67 -5.94 17.97
C ALA A 17 15.13 -4.93 16.91
N ARG A 18 14.23 -4.07 16.41
CA ARG A 18 14.58 -2.99 15.47
C ARG A 18 15.56 -1.99 16.07
N THR A 19 15.37 -1.59 17.32
CA THR A 19 16.30 -0.67 18.00
C THR A 19 17.70 -1.29 18.07
N ARG A 20 17.82 -2.54 18.51
CA ARG A 20 19.11 -3.26 18.56
C ARG A 20 19.76 -3.41 17.19
N LEU A 21 18.96 -3.68 16.15
CA LEU A 21 19.44 -3.75 14.78
C LEU A 21 19.98 -2.39 14.30
N ASN A 22 19.29 -1.28 14.60
CA ASN A 22 19.76 0.05 14.24
C ASN A 22 21.06 0.44 14.97
N GLU A 23 21.27 -0.03 16.21
CA GLU A 23 22.52 0.19 16.96
C GLU A 23 23.72 -0.49 16.29
N HIS A 24 23.55 -1.73 15.79
CA HIS A 24 24.63 -2.54 15.21
C HIS A 24 24.78 -2.37 13.70
N VAL A 25 23.71 -1.97 13.03
CA VAL A 25 23.66 -1.66 11.61
C VAL A 25 23.15 -0.22 11.48
N PRO A 26 24.06 0.77 11.64
CA PRO A 26 23.72 2.15 11.34
C PRO A 26 23.16 2.20 9.92
N GLN A 27 21.98 2.81 9.75
CA GLN A 27 21.23 2.88 8.49
C GLN A 27 20.37 1.65 8.12
N PHE A 28 20.11 0.70 9.03
CA PHE A 28 19.21 -0.43 8.74
C PHE A 28 17.87 0.01 8.15
N GLY A 29 17.25 1.09 8.66
CA GLY A 29 16.01 1.63 8.08
C GLY A 29 16.15 2.11 6.62
N ALA A 30 17.25 2.78 6.27
CA ALA A 30 17.51 3.23 4.90
C ALA A 30 17.78 2.02 3.97
N LEU A 31 18.48 1.01 4.48
CA LEU A 31 18.71 -0.24 3.78
C LEU A 31 17.39 -0.99 3.53
N GLU A 32 16.53 -1.08 4.53
CA GLU A 32 15.19 -1.69 4.45
C GLU A 32 14.32 -0.99 3.38
N GLN A 33 14.36 0.35 3.35
CA GLN A 33 13.67 1.14 2.32
C GLN A 33 14.24 0.87 0.92
N LYS A 34 15.57 0.89 0.77
CA LYS A 34 16.24 0.61 -0.50
C LYS A 34 15.92 -0.79 -1.02
N TYR A 35 15.88 -1.80 -0.14
CA TYR A 35 15.47 -3.16 -0.50
C TYR A 35 14.02 -3.24 -0.94
N ARG A 36 13.08 -2.57 -0.24
CA ARG A 36 11.68 -2.49 -0.68
C ARG A 36 11.57 -1.88 -2.06
N GLN A 37 12.18 -0.71 -2.27
CA GLN A 37 12.17 -0.03 -3.57
C GLN A 37 12.75 -0.92 -4.67
N LEU A 38 13.90 -1.56 -4.42
CA LEU A 38 14.53 -2.48 -5.37
C LEU A 38 13.59 -3.63 -5.77
N TRP A 39 12.98 -4.30 -4.79
CA TRP A 39 12.13 -5.46 -5.05
C TRP A 39 10.83 -5.08 -5.73
N PHE A 40 10.13 -4.04 -5.28
CA PHE A 40 8.90 -3.59 -5.94
C PHE A 40 9.18 -3.07 -7.36
N SER A 41 10.32 -2.40 -7.59
CA SER A 41 10.73 -2.00 -8.95
C SER A 41 10.94 -3.22 -9.86
N ARG A 42 11.62 -4.27 -9.36
CA ARG A 42 11.83 -5.51 -10.14
C ARG A 42 10.54 -6.26 -10.41
N ILE A 43 9.68 -6.38 -9.40
CA ILE A 43 8.37 -7.01 -9.54
C ILE A 43 7.56 -6.33 -10.63
N TYR A 44 7.54 -4.99 -10.64
CA TYR A 44 6.85 -4.21 -11.65
C TYR A 44 7.48 -4.35 -13.04
N GLN A 45 8.80 -4.12 -13.15
CA GLN A 45 9.53 -4.14 -14.42
C GLN A 45 9.48 -5.48 -15.15
N HIS A 46 9.48 -6.58 -14.38
CA HIS A 46 9.46 -7.93 -14.92
C HIS A 46 8.09 -8.61 -14.83
N ASN A 47 7.06 -7.87 -14.40
CA ASN A 47 5.72 -8.38 -14.16
C ASN A 47 5.75 -9.71 -13.38
N PHE A 48 6.43 -9.74 -12.23
CA PHE A 48 6.56 -10.96 -11.42
C PHE A 48 5.24 -11.39 -10.76
N TRP A 49 4.22 -10.54 -10.78
CA TRP A 49 2.87 -10.95 -10.43
C TRP A 49 2.21 -11.80 -11.52
N LEU A 50 2.81 -11.86 -12.72
CA LEU A 50 2.36 -12.67 -13.86
C LEU A 50 0.92 -12.35 -14.26
N ASP A 51 0.51 -11.09 -14.11
CA ASP A 51 -0.82 -10.63 -14.48
C ASP A 51 -0.77 -9.90 -15.82
N SER A 52 -1.65 -10.27 -16.75
CA SER A 52 -1.64 -9.69 -18.09
C SER A 52 -2.29 -8.32 -18.18
N GLU A 53 -3.03 -7.91 -17.15
CA GLU A 53 -3.78 -6.65 -17.12
C GLU A 53 -3.02 -5.57 -16.35
N SER A 54 -2.45 -5.91 -15.19
CA SER A 54 -1.83 -4.96 -14.25
C SER A 54 -0.48 -5.45 -13.72
N CYS A 55 0.58 -4.67 -13.95
CA CYS A 55 1.91 -4.90 -13.35
C CYS A 55 1.92 -4.70 -11.83
N SER A 56 0.87 -4.13 -11.24
CA SER A 56 0.65 -4.09 -9.79
C SER A 56 0.09 -5.40 -9.23
N GLY A 57 -0.29 -6.33 -10.11
CA GLY A 57 -0.73 -7.69 -9.78
C GLY A 57 -2.24 -7.90 -9.85
N PRO A 58 -2.70 -9.15 -9.61
CA PRO A 58 -4.08 -9.56 -9.89
C PRO A 58 -5.13 -8.82 -9.03
N GLY A 59 -4.73 -8.32 -7.86
CA GLY A 59 -5.59 -7.50 -7.00
C GLY A 59 -5.91 -6.11 -7.57
N SER A 60 -5.14 -5.64 -8.55
CA SER A 60 -5.34 -4.35 -9.22
C SER A 60 -6.13 -4.46 -10.54
N THR A 61 -6.62 -5.66 -10.88
CA THR A 61 -7.44 -5.90 -12.08
C THR A 61 -8.81 -5.24 -11.96
N LEU A 62 -9.45 -4.95 -13.10
CA LEU A 62 -10.78 -4.39 -13.15
C LEU A 62 -11.81 -5.31 -12.50
N LYS A 63 -11.64 -6.62 -12.68
CA LYS A 63 -12.48 -7.62 -12.03
C LYS A 63 -12.31 -7.63 -10.51
N ALA A 64 -11.07 -7.64 -10.02
CA ALA A 64 -10.81 -7.67 -8.58
C ALA A 64 -11.28 -6.40 -7.87
N THR A 65 -11.19 -5.25 -8.52
CA THR A 65 -11.51 -3.94 -7.94
C THR A 65 -12.92 -3.43 -8.23
N GLU A 66 -13.80 -4.25 -8.81
CA GLU A 66 -15.19 -3.86 -9.14
C GLU A 66 -15.94 -3.28 -7.93
N ALA A 67 -15.91 -3.97 -6.79
CA ALA A 67 -16.61 -3.54 -5.59
C ALA A 67 -16.05 -2.21 -5.06
N ILE A 68 -14.72 -2.06 -4.95
CA ILE A 68 -14.14 -0.82 -4.44
C ILE A 68 -14.37 0.36 -5.38
N ARG A 69 -14.30 0.16 -6.71
CA ARG A 69 -14.61 1.23 -7.67
C ARG A 69 -16.04 1.74 -7.53
N ARG A 70 -16.99 0.85 -7.25
CA ARG A 70 -18.40 1.22 -7.06
C ARG A 70 -18.63 1.98 -5.76
N GLU A 71 -17.99 1.55 -4.66
CA GLU A 71 -18.28 2.11 -3.33
C GLU A 71 -17.41 3.32 -2.96
N LEU A 72 -16.22 3.46 -3.53
CA LEU A 72 -15.25 4.50 -3.15
C LEU A 72 -15.82 5.93 -3.29
N PRO A 73 -16.48 6.32 -4.40
CA PRO A 73 -17.06 7.67 -4.52
C PRO A 73 -18.09 7.99 -3.43
N GLU A 74 -18.92 7.01 -3.08
CA GLU A 74 -19.94 7.14 -2.03
C GLU A 74 -19.31 7.36 -0.65
N VAL A 75 -18.23 6.63 -0.36
CA VAL A 75 -17.47 6.77 0.89
C VAL A 75 -16.84 8.15 0.98
N LEU A 76 -16.21 8.62 -0.10
CA LEU A 76 -15.58 9.95 -0.16
C LEU A 76 -16.62 11.06 0.02
N ARG A 77 -17.79 10.94 -0.63
CA ARG A 77 -18.87 11.91 -0.47
C ARG A 77 -19.42 11.94 0.96
N LYS A 78 -19.62 10.78 1.59
CA LYS A 78 -20.06 10.69 2.99
C LYS A 78 -19.04 11.27 3.96
N ALA A 79 -17.76 11.12 3.65
CA ALA A 79 -16.67 11.73 4.40
C ALA A 79 -16.51 13.24 4.12
N GLN A 80 -17.27 13.80 3.17
CA GLN A 80 -17.10 15.16 2.66
C GLN A 80 -15.64 15.45 2.26
N ALA A 81 -14.97 14.42 1.71
CA ALA A 81 -13.59 14.53 1.27
C ALA A 81 -13.52 15.42 0.03
N ARG A 82 -12.60 16.38 0.04
CA ARG A 82 -12.34 17.30 -1.09
C ARG A 82 -10.98 17.06 -1.74
N THR A 83 -10.05 16.48 -0.99
CA THR A 83 -8.71 16.13 -1.46
C THR A 83 -8.42 14.67 -1.13
N MET A 84 -7.87 13.93 -2.08
CA MET A 84 -7.36 12.57 -1.87
C MET A 84 -5.90 12.49 -2.31
N LEU A 85 -5.07 11.91 -1.45
CA LEU A 85 -3.69 11.55 -1.75
C LEU A 85 -3.64 10.02 -1.98
N ASP A 86 -3.28 9.60 -3.18
CA ASP A 86 -3.20 8.19 -3.59
C ASP A 86 -1.74 7.77 -3.82
N VAL A 87 -1.05 7.40 -2.73
CA VAL A 87 0.37 6.99 -2.78
C VAL A 87 0.66 5.75 -1.93
N PRO A 88 1.27 4.69 -2.51
CA PRO A 88 1.52 4.47 -3.94
C PRO A 88 0.25 3.98 -4.68
N CYS A 89 -0.04 4.55 -5.86
CA CYS A 89 -1.19 4.16 -6.70
C CYS A 89 -0.92 2.97 -7.65
N GLY A 90 0.29 2.40 -7.64
CA GLY A 90 0.69 1.31 -8.53
C GLY A 90 0.85 1.75 -9.99
N ASP A 91 0.26 1.00 -10.92
CA ASP A 91 0.18 1.32 -12.36
C ASP A 91 -1.06 2.15 -12.72
N PHE A 92 -1.85 2.56 -11.73
CA PHE A 92 -3.09 3.32 -11.93
C PHE A 92 -4.14 2.57 -12.79
N ASN A 93 -4.03 1.24 -12.94
CA ASN A 93 -4.88 0.43 -13.83
C ASN A 93 -6.38 0.59 -13.53
N TRP A 94 -6.79 0.45 -12.27
CA TRP A 94 -8.21 0.50 -11.92
C TRP A 94 -8.70 1.88 -11.49
N MET A 95 -7.84 2.70 -10.87
CA MET A 95 -8.24 3.98 -10.29
C MET A 95 -8.61 5.00 -11.36
N GLN A 96 -8.03 4.91 -12.56
CA GLN A 96 -8.43 5.72 -13.72
C GLN A 96 -9.89 5.51 -14.17
N HIS A 97 -10.56 4.46 -13.68
CA HIS A 97 -11.96 4.14 -13.97
C HIS A 97 -12.92 4.51 -12.83
N VAL A 98 -12.45 5.26 -11.83
CA VAL A 98 -13.30 5.74 -10.73
C VAL A 98 -13.68 7.19 -11.00
N GLU A 99 -14.98 7.45 -11.02
CA GLU A 99 -15.49 8.82 -11.07
C GLU A 99 -15.41 9.44 -9.67
N LEU A 100 -14.41 10.30 -9.49
CA LEU A 100 -14.14 10.99 -8.22
C LEU A 100 -14.65 12.43 -8.30
N ASP A 101 -15.57 12.78 -7.40
CA ASP A 101 -16.01 14.16 -7.18
C ASP A 101 -15.11 14.82 -6.11
N LEU A 102 -13.86 15.08 -6.48
CA LEU A 102 -12.85 15.70 -5.62
C LEU A 102 -12.38 17.03 -6.23
N GLU A 103 -12.11 18.01 -5.38
CA GLU A 103 -11.46 19.26 -5.80
C GLU A 103 -10.00 19.03 -6.16
N GLN A 104 -9.34 18.06 -5.51
CA GLN A 104 -7.94 17.73 -5.77
C GLN A 104 -7.64 16.23 -5.58
N TYR A 105 -6.97 15.64 -6.56
CA TYR A 105 -6.43 14.28 -6.49
C TYR A 105 -4.90 14.36 -6.69
N ILE A 106 -4.14 13.78 -5.76
CA ILE A 106 -2.67 13.86 -5.67
C ILE A 106 -2.07 12.47 -5.74
#